data_AF-A0A3Q2V7W0-F1
#
_entry.id   AF-A0A3Q2V7W0-F1
#
_cell.length_a   1.000
_cell.length_b   1.000
_cell.length_c   1.000
_cell.angle_alpha   90.00
_cell.angle_beta   90.00
_cell.angle_gamma   90.00
#
_symmetry.space_group_name_H-M   'P 1'
#
loop_
_entity.id
_entity.type
_entity.pdbx_description
1 polymer ?
#
loop_
_entity_poly.entity_id
_entity_poly.type
_entity_poly.pdbx_seq_one_letter_code
_entity_poly.pdbx_strand_id
1 'polypeptide(L)'
;MTSHPVILAFRSSVRCWRHRALLRVALEASDVRCRRRYSTHIRGGVSGMEEILSRVVAPLPSYETRDKSPPPPETNSLEFMYFYKSLDKEDKLCFLTKLSQDFGVDHKSVSELALKLLDTQLRDLATILLAEDRLRYTLTPRYKQLFSHISRVEGGVKFLVDLRADVLEIISSKASDSPHIRDLNGALKSLLSEWFSVGLLRLERITWQSPCEILQKISQYEAVHPVRNWTDLKRRVGPYRRCYAFTHAAMPGEPLVVLHVALTEDISDNIQSIVREFATLDSDEDVNKINSAIFYSISSTQAGLQGVELGNVLIKRVVCLLGVQRYSYRY
;
A
#
# COMPACT_ATOMS: atom_id res chain seq x y z
N MET A 1 28.50 60.92 36.44
CA MET A 1 27.61 61.08 35.27
C MET A 1 26.58 59.97 35.36
N THR A 2 25.52 60.22 36.15
CA THR A 2 24.11 60.42 35.70
C THR A 2 23.49 59.13 35.17
N SER A 3 22.40 58.55 35.67
CA SER A 3 21.49 58.82 36.79
C SER A 3 20.64 57.54 36.99
N HIS A 4 20.44 57.18 38.26
CA HIS A 4 19.32 56.47 38.90
C HIS A 4 17.89 56.56 38.25
N PRO A 5 16.83 55.89 38.78
CA PRO A 5 16.55 54.45 38.94
C PRO A 5 15.02 54.12 38.72
N VAL A 6 14.54 52.99 39.25
CA VAL A 6 13.17 52.73 39.78
C VAL A 6 12.02 52.33 38.83
N ILE A 7 11.60 51.07 39.01
CA ILE A 7 10.24 50.50 39.19
C ILE A 7 9.05 51.40 38.84
N LEU A 8 8.11 50.89 38.03
CA LEU A 8 6.69 51.23 38.17
C LEU A 8 5.75 50.09 37.76
N ALA A 9 4.59 50.13 38.40
CA ALA A 9 3.63 49.06 38.54
C ALA A 9 2.44 49.16 37.58
N PHE A 10 1.59 48.14 37.67
CA PHE A 10 0.11 48.23 37.68
C PHE A 10 -0.69 48.22 36.36
N ARG A 11 -1.51 47.15 36.29
CA ARG A 11 -2.96 47.12 36.01
C ARG A 11 -3.53 47.40 34.61
N SER A 12 -4.13 46.32 34.11
CA SER A 12 -5.57 46.17 33.80
C SER A 12 -6.11 46.60 32.43
N SER A 13 -6.86 45.64 31.86
CA SER A 13 -8.26 45.76 31.42
C SER A 13 -8.52 45.60 29.92
N VAL A 14 -9.04 44.40 29.60
CA VAL A 14 -10.24 44.10 28.80
C VAL A 14 -10.54 45.02 27.60
N ARG A 15 -10.62 44.42 26.40
CA ARG A 15 -11.77 44.59 25.49
C ARG A 15 -11.91 43.44 24.49
N CYS A 16 -13.03 42.76 24.67
CA CYS A 16 -13.65 41.76 23.82
C CYS A 16 -14.00 42.34 22.44
N TRP A 17 -13.62 41.65 21.35
CA TRP A 17 -14.27 41.80 20.04
C TRP A 17 -14.61 40.41 19.50
N ARG A 18 -15.91 40.14 19.52
CA ARG A 18 -16.57 39.03 18.84
C ARG A 18 -16.59 39.34 17.34
N HIS A 19 -16.16 38.41 16.51
CA HIS A 19 -16.69 38.28 15.16
C HIS A 19 -17.14 36.83 14.91
N ARG A 20 -18.45 36.64 15.04
CA ARG A 20 -19.20 35.59 14.34
C ARG A 20 -19.12 35.92 12.85
N ALA A 21 -18.45 35.10 12.06
CA ALA A 21 -18.62 35.08 10.62
C ALA A 21 -19.48 33.87 10.24
N LEU A 22 -20.66 34.17 9.73
CA LEU A 22 -21.55 33.25 9.04
C LEU A 22 -20.88 32.78 7.75
N LEU A 23 -20.57 31.49 7.62
CA LEU A 23 -20.29 30.88 6.33
C LEU A 23 -21.53 30.11 5.88
N ARG A 24 -22.30 30.76 4.99
CA ARG A 24 -23.32 30.10 4.18
C ARG A 24 -22.62 29.21 3.15
N VAL A 25 -23.17 28.01 3.08
CA VAL A 25 -23.09 27.00 2.03
C VAL A 25 -22.92 27.59 0.62
N ALA A 26 -21.88 27.10 -0.06
CA ALA A 26 -21.87 26.91 -1.51
C ALA A 26 -21.42 25.46 -1.76
N LEU A 27 -22.39 24.53 -1.72
CA LEU A 27 -22.24 23.18 -2.23
C LEU A 27 -22.34 23.26 -3.76
N GLU A 28 -21.22 23.51 -4.43
CA GLU A 28 -21.11 23.18 -5.85
C GLU A 28 -20.87 21.67 -5.92
N ALA A 29 -21.96 20.94 -6.17
CA ALA A 29 -21.90 19.55 -6.59
C ALA A 29 -21.13 19.48 -7.90
N SER A 30 -19.88 19.00 -7.84
CA SER A 30 -19.12 18.58 -9.00
C SER A 30 -19.73 17.25 -9.46
N ASP A 31 -20.85 17.36 -10.17
CA ASP A 31 -21.53 16.25 -10.81
C ASP A 31 -20.65 15.81 -11.98
N VAL A 32 -19.72 14.88 -11.73
CA VAL A 32 -18.96 14.20 -12.77
C VAL A 32 -19.96 13.32 -13.53
N ARG A 33 -20.68 13.94 -14.47
CA ARG A 33 -21.47 13.24 -15.46
C ARG A 33 -20.53 12.36 -16.27
N CYS A 34 -20.51 11.08 -15.93
CA CYS A 34 -19.98 10.02 -16.78
C CYS A 34 -20.69 10.13 -18.14
N ARG A 35 -20.03 10.75 -19.12
CA ARG A 35 -20.59 10.97 -20.45
C ARG A 35 -20.74 9.61 -21.12
N ARG A 36 -21.99 9.13 -21.20
CA ARG A 36 -22.40 7.96 -21.99
C ARG A 36 -21.94 8.13 -23.44
N ARG A 37 -20.89 7.42 -23.83
CA ARG A 37 -20.69 6.99 -25.21
C ARG A 37 -21.29 5.61 -25.33
N TYR A 38 -22.35 5.51 -26.12
CA TYR A 38 -23.01 4.24 -26.41
C TYR A 38 -22.09 3.39 -27.28
N SER A 39 -21.39 2.45 -26.65
CA SER A 39 -20.97 1.20 -27.28
C SER A 39 -21.87 0.11 -26.72
N THR A 40 -22.46 -0.69 -27.60
CA THR A 40 -23.43 -1.72 -27.29
C THR A 40 -22.76 -2.91 -26.58
N HIS A 41 -22.56 -2.84 -25.26
CA HIS A 41 -22.31 -4.00 -24.42
C HIS A 41 -23.04 -3.86 -23.08
N ILE A 42 -23.86 -4.87 -22.77
CA ILE A 42 -24.54 -5.18 -21.50
C ILE A 42 -25.18 -3.98 -20.77
N ARG A 43 -26.48 -3.78 -21.03
CA ARG A 43 -27.37 -2.81 -20.35
C ARG A 43 -27.60 -3.06 -18.84
N GLY A 44 -26.77 -3.88 -18.19
CA GLY A 44 -26.89 -4.33 -16.79
C GLY A 44 -25.80 -3.85 -15.82
N GLY A 45 -24.73 -3.17 -16.29
CA GLY A 45 -23.56 -2.88 -15.45
C GLY A 45 -23.80 -1.92 -14.26
N VAL A 46 -24.56 -0.84 -14.46
CA VAL A 46 -24.76 0.18 -13.42
C VAL A 46 -25.68 -0.30 -12.30
N SER A 47 -26.76 -1.04 -12.64
CA SER A 47 -27.68 -1.60 -11.64
C SER A 47 -27.01 -2.71 -10.83
N GLY A 48 -26.19 -3.54 -11.47
CA GLY A 48 -25.45 -4.61 -10.78
C GLY A 48 -24.37 -4.06 -9.83
N MET A 49 -23.72 -2.95 -10.19
CA MET A 49 -22.73 -2.29 -9.34
C MET A 49 -23.32 -1.82 -8.01
N GLU A 50 -24.43 -1.08 -8.03
CA GLU A 50 -25.06 -0.57 -6.81
C GLU A 50 -25.62 -1.69 -5.94
N GLU A 51 -26.19 -2.73 -6.56
CA GLU A 51 -26.68 -3.92 -5.88
C GLU A 51 -25.55 -4.66 -5.15
N ILE A 52 -24.42 -4.89 -5.82
CA ILE A 52 -23.27 -5.59 -5.21
C ILE A 52 -22.64 -4.75 -4.11
N LEU A 53 -22.43 -3.44 -4.33
CA LEU A 53 -21.83 -2.57 -3.32
C LEU A 53 -22.71 -2.47 -2.07
N SER A 54 -24.02 -2.30 -2.21
CA SER A 54 -24.94 -2.23 -1.07
C SER A 54 -25.05 -3.55 -0.31
N ARG A 55 -24.96 -4.70 -1.00
CA ARG A 55 -24.99 -6.02 -0.39
C ARG A 55 -23.69 -6.38 0.33
N VAL A 56 -22.55 -6.11 -0.30
CA VAL A 56 -21.23 -6.57 0.21
C VAL A 56 -20.63 -5.59 1.21
N VAL A 57 -20.79 -4.28 0.99
CA VAL A 57 -20.24 -3.26 1.89
C VAL A 57 -21.24 -2.99 3.02
N ALA A 58 -21.26 -3.93 3.98
CA ALA A 58 -22.13 -3.85 5.13
C ALA A 58 -21.92 -2.55 5.93
N PRO A 59 -22.99 -1.99 6.54
CA PRO A 59 -22.86 -0.89 7.47
C PRO A 59 -22.01 -1.30 8.68
N LEU A 60 -21.29 -0.34 9.26
CA LEU A 60 -20.56 -0.58 10.49
C LEU A 60 -21.53 -0.94 11.62
N PRO A 61 -21.24 -1.96 12.45
CA PRO A 61 -22.04 -2.26 13.64
C PRO A 61 -22.06 -1.07 14.61
N SER A 62 -22.97 -1.08 15.58
CA SER A 62 -22.95 -0.03 16.60
C SER A 62 -21.66 -0.15 17.43
N TYR A 63 -21.20 0.97 17.99
CA TYR A 63 -19.98 0.97 18.81
C TYR A 63 -20.03 -0.07 19.94
N GLU A 64 -21.19 -0.23 20.58
CA GLU A 64 -21.42 -1.18 21.69
C GLU A 64 -21.38 -2.64 21.24
N THR A 65 -21.67 -2.90 19.96
CA THR A 65 -21.76 -4.25 19.40
C THR A 65 -20.60 -4.61 18.47
N ARG A 66 -19.63 -3.70 18.30
CA ARG A 66 -18.54 -3.81 17.32
C ARG A 66 -17.70 -5.10 17.44
N ASP A 67 -17.54 -5.62 18.66
CA ASP A 67 -16.75 -6.83 18.92
C ASP A 67 -17.61 -8.10 18.92
N LYS A 68 -18.94 -7.95 18.94
CA LYS A 68 -19.91 -9.06 19.03
C LYS A 68 -20.63 -9.34 17.73
N SER A 69 -20.63 -8.40 16.79
CA SER A 69 -21.26 -8.58 15.49
C SER A 69 -20.55 -9.69 14.70
N PRO A 70 -21.29 -10.69 14.18
CA PRO A 70 -20.67 -11.74 13.38
C PRO A 70 -20.06 -11.13 12.11
N PRO A 71 -18.91 -11.64 11.63
CA PRO A 71 -18.37 -11.22 10.36
C PRO A 71 -19.36 -11.57 9.23
N PRO A 72 -19.40 -10.78 8.14
CA PRO A 72 -20.21 -11.12 6.98
C PRO A 72 -19.74 -12.45 6.37
N PRO A 73 -20.61 -13.18 5.64
CA PRO A 73 -20.23 -14.41 4.96
C PRO A 73 -19.06 -14.20 4.00
N GLU A 74 -18.12 -15.15 3.97
CA GLU A 74 -16.96 -15.12 3.06
C GLU A 74 -17.38 -15.04 1.58
N THR A 75 -18.55 -15.59 1.24
CA THR A 75 -19.16 -15.51 -0.09
C THR A 75 -19.29 -14.07 -0.58
N ASN A 76 -19.59 -13.11 0.29
CA ASN A 76 -19.70 -11.70 -0.09
C ASN A 76 -18.36 -11.15 -0.59
N SER A 77 -17.26 -11.50 0.08
CA SER A 77 -15.91 -11.11 -0.34
C SER A 77 -15.53 -11.74 -1.68
N LEU A 78 -15.84 -13.01 -1.87
CA LEU A 78 -15.58 -13.72 -3.12
C LEU A 78 -16.39 -13.14 -4.29
N GLU A 79 -17.67 -12.84 -4.08
CA GLU A 79 -18.53 -12.20 -5.09
C GLU A 79 -18.01 -10.82 -5.50
N PHE A 80 -17.60 -9.99 -4.52
CA PHE A 80 -16.99 -8.70 -4.80
C PHE A 80 -15.72 -8.84 -5.63
N MET A 81 -14.84 -9.78 -5.26
CA MET A 81 -13.61 -10.05 -5.99
C MET A 81 -13.88 -10.51 -7.42
N TYR A 82 -14.83 -11.43 -7.60
CA TYR A 82 -15.22 -11.93 -8.91
C TYR A 82 -15.81 -10.82 -9.79
N PHE A 83 -16.75 -10.05 -9.24
CA PHE A 83 -17.37 -8.95 -9.95
C PHE A 83 -16.33 -7.91 -10.36
N TYR A 84 -15.48 -7.46 -9.44
CA TYR A 84 -14.45 -6.47 -9.72
C TYR A 84 -13.45 -6.94 -10.79
N LYS A 85 -13.05 -8.22 -10.76
CA LYS A 85 -12.14 -8.80 -11.78
C LYS A 85 -12.78 -8.86 -13.17
N SER A 86 -14.11 -8.94 -13.26
CA SER A 86 -14.84 -8.95 -14.54
C SER A 86 -15.01 -7.57 -15.16
N LEU A 87 -14.69 -6.49 -14.44
CA LEU A 87 -14.85 -5.11 -14.92
C LEU A 87 -13.71 -4.68 -15.82
N ASP A 88 -14.06 -3.93 -16.86
CA ASP A 88 -13.10 -3.22 -17.71
C ASP A 88 -12.52 -2.00 -16.99
N LYS A 89 -11.46 -1.39 -17.55
CA LYS A 89 -10.76 -0.25 -16.92
C LYS A 89 -11.67 0.93 -16.59
N GLU A 90 -12.58 1.29 -17.49
CA GLU A 90 -13.52 2.40 -17.28
C GLU A 90 -14.54 2.09 -16.18
N ASP A 91 -15.03 0.85 -16.13
CA ASP A 91 -15.97 0.40 -15.12
C ASP A 91 -15.32 0.28 -13.74
N LYS A 92 -14.06 -0.19 -13.67
CA LYS A 92 -13.27 -0.20 -12.43
C LYS A 92 -13.10 1.20 -11.84
N LEU A 93 -12.87 2.20 -12.70
CA LEU A 93 -12.81 3.59 -12.26
C LEU A 93 -14.15 4.02 -11.64
N CYS A 94 -15.26 3.81 -12.35
CA CYS A 94 -16.59 4.15 -11.84
C CYS A 94 -16.88 3.45 -10.51
N PHE A 95 -16.54 2.16 -10.43
CA PHE A 95 -16.71 1.32 -9.25
C PHE A 95 -15.93 1.84 -8.05
N LEU A 96 -14.63 2.13 -8.21
CA LEU A 96 -13.79 2.65 -7.14
C LEU A 96 -14.19 4.05 -6.70
N THR A 97 -14.61 4.91 -7.64
CA THR A 97 -15.15 6.24 -7.32
C THR A 97 -16.40 6.10 -6.45
N LYS A 98 -17.36 5.27 -6.85
CA LYS A 98 -18.59 5.01 -6.09
C LYS A 98 -18.29 4.43 -4.71
N LEU A 99 -17.40 3.43 -4.62
CA LEU A 99 -16.95 2.84 -3.36
C LEU A 99 -16.37 3.89 -2.41
N SER A 100 -15.49 4.76 -2.92
CA SER A 100 -14.82 5.77 -2.11
C SER A 100 -15.75 6.91 -1.63
N GLN A 101 -16.76 7.27 -2.43
CA GLN A 101 -17.70 8.34 -2.12
C GLN A 101 -18.80 7.88 -1.15
N ASP A 102 -19.46 6.75 -1.45
CA ASP A 102 -20.67 6.34 -0.74
C ASP A 102 -20.37 5.53 0.53
N PHE A 103 -19.22 4.87 0.57
CA PHE A 103 -18.84 3.95 1.65
C PHE A 103 -17.62 4.42 2.45
N GLY A 104 -17.36 5.74 2.41
CA GLY A 104 -16.37 6.42 3.25
C GLY A 104 -16.82 6.62 4.69
N VAL A 105 -16.34 7.70 5.30
CA VAL A 105 -16.68 8.08 6.68
C VAL A 105 -18.03 8.81 6.71
N ASP A 106 -18.86 8.50 7.71
CA ASP A 106 -20.09 9.27 7.95
C ASP A 106 -19.78 10.59 8.65
N HIS A 107 -19.57 11.63 7.84
CA HIS A 107 -19.23 12.97 8.31
C HIS A 107 -20.28 13.57 9.26
N LYS A 108 -21.56 13.18 9.17
CA LYS A 108 -22.60 13.69 10.08
C LYS A 108 -22.39 13.12 11.48
N SER A 109 -22.29 11.79 11.57
CA SER A 109 -22.04 11.09 12.84
C SER A 109 -20.72 11.52 13.50
N VAL A 110 -19.65 11.72 12.71
CA VAL A 110 -18.37 12.25 13.21
C VAL A 110 -18.53 13.64 13.82
N SER A 111 -19.23 14.54 13.12
CA SER A 111 -19.41 15.92 13.58
C SER A 111 -20.18 15.99 14.90
N GLU A 112 -21.24 15.18 15.03
CA GLU A 112 -22.03 15.08 16.27
C GLU A 112 -21.21 14.53 17.44
N LEU A 113 -20.38 13.52 17.22
CA LEU A 113 -19.52 12.95 18.26
C LEU A 113 -18.36 13.88 18.63
N ALA A 114 -17.80 14.61 17.68
CA ALA A 114 -16.75 15.60 17.94
C ALA A 114 -17.26 16.73 18.86
N LEU A 115 -18.50 17.19 18.67
CA LEU A 115 -19.12 18.17 19.56
C LEU A 115 -19.30 17.59 20.98
N LYS A 116 -19.79 16.35 21.10
CA LYS A 116 -19.95 15.66 22.40
C LYS A 116 -18.61 15.47 23.12
N LEU A 117 -17.52 15.26 22.38
CA LEU A 117 -16.18 15.11 22.96
C LEU A 117 -15.74 16.40 23.66
N LEU A 118 -16.04 17.58 23.09
CA LEU A 118 -15.72 18.88 23.71
C LEU A 118 -16.42 19.05 25.06
N ASP A 119 -17.69 18.66 25.16
CA ASP A 119 -18.46 18.72 26.41
C ASP A 119 -17.93 17.73 27.47
N THR A 120 -17.24 16.67 27.03
CA THR A 120 -16.74 15.59 27.89
C THR A 120 -15.36 15.88 28.46
N GLN A 121 -14.63 16.90 27.98
CA GLN A 121 -13.26 17.20 28.41
C GLN A 121 -13.11 17.58 29.89
N LEU A 122 -14.20 17.98 30.54
CA LEU A 122 -14.22 18.32 31.97
C LEU A 122 -14.60 17.13 32.87
N ARG A 123 -14.77 15.93 32.30
CA ARG A 123 -15.12 14.70 33.01
C ARG A 123 -13.87 13.93 33.45
N ASP A 124 -14.08 12.79 34.10
CA ASP A 124 -13.03 11.85 34.44
C ASP A 124 -12.35 11.26 33.20
N LEU A 125 -11.11 10.81 33.37
CA LEU A 125 -10.28 10.29 32.28
C LEU A 125 -10.90 9.08 31.57
N ALA A 126 -11.61 8.21 32.29
CA ALA A 126 -12.22 7.02 31.69
C ALA A 126 -13.33 7.41 30.70
N THR A 127 -14.16 8.39 31.06
CA THR A 127 -15.20 8.93 30.17
C THR A 127 -14.59 9.60 28.93
N ILE A 128 -13.49 10.33 29.08
CA ILE A 128 -12.78 10.97 27.95
C ILE A 128 -12.25 9.90 26.98
N LEU A 129 -11.53 8.90 27.49
CA LEU A 129 -10.95 7.84 26.66
C LEU A 129 -12.02 7.03 25.91
N LEU A 130 -13.18 6.79 26.53
CA LEU A 130 -14.31 6.12 25.89
C LEU A 130 -14.90 6.96 24.74
N ALA A 131 -15.04 8.28 24.94
CA ALA A 131 -15.53 9.19 23.92
C ALA A 131 -14.54 9.30 22.74
N GLU A 132 -13.24 9.38 23.01
CA GLU A 132 -12.19 9.34 21.99
C GLU A 132 -12.22 8.02 21.20
N ASP A 133 -12.41 6.90 21.88
CA ASP A 133 -12.47 5.59 21.23
C ASP A 133 -13.69 5.44 20.33
N ARG A 134 -14.83 5.97 20.76
CA ARG A 134 -16.04 6.05 19.92
C ARG A 134 -15.81 6.93 18.70
N LEU A 135 -15.13 8.07 18.85
CA LEU A 135 -14.78 8.93 17.74
C LEU A 135 -13.82 8.24 16.75
N ARG A 136 -12.78 7.54 17.24
CA ARG A 136 -11.87 6.73 16.41
C ARG A 136 -12.63 5.66 15.62
N TYR A 137 -13.58 4.99 16.26
CA TYR A 137 -14.42 3.98 15.61
C TYR A 137 -15.25 4.59 14.47
N THR A 138 -15.94 5.72 14.71
CA THR A 138 -16.78 6.39 13.69
C THR A 138 -15.97 7.01 12.56
N LEU A 139 -14.72 7.42 12.82
CA LEU A 139 -13.79 7.89 11.78
C LEU A 139 -13.28 6.78 10.86
N THR A 140 -13.58 5.51 11.14
CA THR A 140 -13.18 4.39 10.28
C THR A 140 -14.12 4.32 9.07
N PRO A 141 -13.63 4.39 7.83
CA PRO A 141 -14.47 4.27 6.64
C PRO A 141 -14.98 2.82 6.46
N ARG A 142 -16.17 2.65 5.89
CA ARG A 142 -16.82 1.32 5.76
C ARG A 142 -16.02 0.39 4.85
N TYR A 143 -15.45 0.92 3.77
CA TYR A 143 -14.60 0.13 2.86
C TYR A 143 -13.35 -0.48 3.56
N LYS A 144 -12.87 0.08 4.69
CA LYS A 144 -11.75 -0.49 5.44
C LYS A 144 -12.13 -1.83 6.11
N GLN A 145 -13.37 -1.97 6.58
CA GLN A 145 -13.88 -3.24 7.08
C GLN A 145 -14.03 -4.25 5.94
N LEU A 146 -14.53 -3.82 4.78
CA LEU A 146 -14.58 -4.67 3.58
C LEU A 146 -13.17 -5.24 3.27
N PHE A 147 -12.14 -4.40 3.20
CA PHE A 147 -10.78 -4.85 2.93
C PHE A 147 -10.26 -5.82 3.99
N SER A 148 -10.62 -5.60 5.25
CA SER A 148 -10.26 -6.49 6.36
C SER A 148 -10.97 -7.85 6.30
N HIS A 149 -12.15 -7.93 5.67
CA HIS A 149 -12.83 -9.20 5.40
C HIS A 149 -12.26 -9.90 4.16
N ILE A 150 -12.00 -9.14 3.09
CA ILE A 150 -11.36 -9.67 1.88
C ILE A 150 -10.00 -10.28 2.21
N SER A 151 -9.21 -9.69 3.10
CA SER A 151 -7.90 -10.26 3.45
C SER A 151 -7.94 -11.64 4.13
N ARG A 152 -9.12 -12.07 4.62
CA ARG A 152 -9.30 -13.38 5.27
C ARG A 152 -9.58 -14.50 4.28
N VAL A 153 -10.06 -14.17 3.07
CA VAL A 153 -10.34 -15.19 2.04
C VAL A 153 -9.08 -15.52 1.24
N GLU A 154 -9.06 -16.72 0.65
CA GLU A 154 -7.95 -17.19 -0.17
C GLU A 154 -7.70 -16.24 -1.37
N GLY A 155 -6.44 -15.84 -1.56
CA GLY A 155 -6.05 -14.89 -2.61
C GLY A 155 -6.51 -13.45 -2.36
N GLY A 156 -7.16 -13.16 -1.24
CA GLY A 156 -7.68 -11.83 -0.92
C GLY A 156 -6.61 -10.76 -0.76
N VAL A 157 -5.48 -11.08 -0.13
CA VAL A 157 -4.35 -10.15 0.01
C VAL A 157 -3.76 -9.77 -1.36
N LYS A 158 -3.56 -10.76 -2.26
CA LYS A 158 -3.12 -10.49 -3.64
C LYS A 158 -4.10 -9.57 -4.36
N PHE A 159 -5.40 -9.84 -4.24
CA PHE A 159 -6.43 -9.01 -4.83
C PHE A 159 -6.39 -7.56 -4.33
N LEU A 160 -6.18 -7.34 -3.03
CA LEU A 160 -6.10 -5.97 -2.47
C LEU A 160 -4.84 -5.22 -2.94
N VAL A 161 -3.74 -5.94 -3.16
CA VAL A 161 -2.54 -5.37 -3.80
C VAL A 161 -2.86 -4.94 -5.24
N ASP A 162 -3.53 -5.80 -6.01
CA ASP A 162 -3.90 -5.48 -7.40
C ASP A 162 -4.91 -4.33 -7.47
N LEU A 163 -5.91 -4.33 -6.58
CA LEU A 163 -6.90 -3.25 -6.47
C LEU A 163 -6.23 -1.92 -6.13
N ARG A 164 -5.20 -1.92 -5.26
CA ARG A 164 -4.42 -0.72 -4.99
C ARG A 164 -3.58 -0.29 -6.20
N ALA A 165 -3.07 -1.22 -7.00
CA ALA A 165 -2.38 -0.88 -8.25
C ALA A 165 -3.33 -0.14 -9.21
N ASP A 166 -4.57 -0.62 -9.36
CA ASP A 166 -5.60 0.05 -10.16
C ASP A 166 -5.91 1.47 -9.61
N VAL A 167 -6.00 1.63 -8.28
CA VAL A 167 -6.18 2.95 -7.63
C VAL A 167 -5.00 3.89 -7.91
N LEU A 168 -3.76 3.40 -7.88
CA LEU A 168 -2.58 4.20 -8.21
C LEU A 168 -2.56 4.62 -9.68
N GLU A 169 -2.96 3.75 -10.60
CA GLU A 169 -3.11 4.08 -12.03
C GLU A 169 -4.13 5.22 -12.20
N ILE A 170 -5.29 5.13 -11.53
CA ILE A 170 -6.33 6.16 -11.56
C ILE A 170 -5.79 7.51 -11.05
N ILE A 171 -5.10 7.53 -9.90
CA ILE A 171 -4.51 8.76 -9.35
C ILE A 171 -3.47 9.34 -10.31
N SER A 172 -2.65 8.50 -10.93
CA SER A 172 -1.60 8.94 -11.85
C SER A 172 -2.14 9.61 -13.13
N SER A 173 -3.34 9.20 -13.57
CA SER A 173 -3.98 9.72 -14.79
C SER A 173 -4.45 11.18 -14.68
N LYS A 174 -4.49 11.75 -13.45
CA LYS A 174 -4.95 13.11 -13.06
C LYS A 174 -6.38 13.49 -13.44
N ALA A 175 -6.95 12.93 -14.51
CA ALA A 175 -8.32 13.21 -14.96
C ALA A 175 -9.40 12.71 -13.99
N SER A 176 -9.03 11.80 -13.08
CA SER A 176 -9.93 11.20 -12.10
C SER A 176 -9.35 11.21 -10.67
N ASP A 177 -8.35 12.06 -10.42
CA ASP A 177 -7.86 12.29 -9.08
C ASP A 177 -8.96 13.01 -8.26
N SER A 178 -9.31 12.43 -7.12
CA SER A 178 -10.32 12.99 -6.21
C SER A 178 -9.89 12.74 -4.76
N PRO A 179 -10.29 13.62 -3.81
CA PRO A 179 -9.93 13.44 -2.40
C PRO A 179 -10.41 12.09 -1.85
N HIS A 180 -11.57 11.60 -2.30
CA HIS A 180 -12.10 10.30 -1.90
C HIS A 180 -11.23 9.13 -2.36
N ILE A 181 -10.75 9.14 -3.61
CA ILE A 181 -9.84 8.10 -4.11
C ILE A 181 -8.49 8.14 -3.39
N ARG A 182 -7.99 9.34 -3.05
CA ARG A 182 -6.76 9.49 -2.27
C ARG A 182 -6.90 8.95 -0.84
N ASP A 183 -8.05 9.18 -0.21
CA ASP A 183 -8.39 8.62 1.10
C ASP A 183 -8.46 7.08 1.05
N LEU A 184 -9.13 6.53 0.02
CA LEU A 184 -9.18 5.08 -0.24
C LEU A 184 -7.77 4.48 -0.39
N ASN A 185 -6.90 5.11 -1.18
CA ASN A 185 -5.50 4.71 -1.33
C ASN A 185 -4.75 4.76 0.01
N GLY A 186 -4.98 5.80 0.82
CA GLY A 186 -4.39 5.94 2.15
C GLY A 186 -4.78 4.77 3.07
N ALA A 187 -6.06 4.41 3.09
CA ALA A 187 -6.55 3.28 3.87
C ALA A 187 -5.97 1.93 3.40
N LEU A 188 -5.92 1.69 2.09
CA LEU A 188 -5.29 0.49 1.52
C LEU A 188 -3.79 0.44 1.84
N LYS A 189 -3.08 1.57 1.67
CA LYS A 189 -1.66 1.66 2.01
C LYS A 189 -1.42 1.34 3.47
N SER A 190 -2.24 1.86 4.39
CA SER A 190 -2.11 1.58 5.83
C SER A 190 -2.23 0.09 6.13
N LEU A 191 -3.29 -0.56 5.64
CA LEU A 191 -3.51 -2.00 5.84
C LEU A 191 -2.36 -2.84 5.25
N LEU A 192 -1.94 -2.53 4.02
CA LEU A 192 -0.85 -3.25 3.37
C LEU A 192 0.50 -3.01 4.08
N SER A 193 0.73 -1.83 4.66
CA SER A 193 1.96 -1.56 5.40
C SER A 193 2.06 -2.40 6.68
N GLU A 194 0.93 -2.67 7.33
CA GLU A 194 0.85 -3.57 8.49
C GLU A 194 1.08 -5.03 8.09
N TRP A 195 0.40 -5.50 7.03
CA TRP A 195 0.48 -6.89 6.57
C TRP A 195 1.81 -7.27 5.92
N PHE A 196 2.48 -6.32 5.27
CA PHE A 196 3.80 -6.54 4.64
C PHE A 196 4.95 -6.03 5.50
N SER A 197 4.77 -6.01 6.82
CA SER A 197 5.82 -5.69 7.76
C SER A 197 6.96 -6.72 7.70
N VAL A 198 8.18 -6.26 7.97
CA VAL A 198 9.42 -7.03 7.86
C VAL A 198 9.41 -8.40 8.54
N GLY A 199 8.72 -8.51 9.68
CA GLY A 199 8.61 -9.75 10.45
C GLY A 199 7.80 -10.84 9.76
N LEU A 200 6.93 -10.47 8.82
CA LEU A 200 6.05 -11.39 8.09
C LEU A 200 6.61 -11.82 6.73
N LEU A 201 7.73 -11.21 6.31
CA LEU A 201 8.40 -11.50 5.05
C LEU A 201 9.48 -12.57 5.23
N ARG A 202 9.49 -13.53 4.30
CA ARG A 202 10.52 -14.55 4.21
C ARG A 202 11.53 -14.17 3.14
N LEU A 203 12.80 -14.25 3.48
CA LEU A 203 13.89 -14.08 2.52
C LEU A 203 14.19 -15.45 1.90
N GLU A 204 14.03 -15.57 0.60
CA GLU A 204 14.29 -16.80 -0.14
C GLU A 204 15.45 -16.58 -1.12
N ARG A 205 16.38 -17.54 -1.18
CA ARG A 205 17.40 -17.59 -2.22
C ARG A 205 16.81 -18.28 -3.44
N ILE A 206 16.83 -17.60 -4.57
CA ILE A 206 16.39 -18.12 -5.86
C ILE A 206 17.58 -18.75 -6.57
N THR A 207 17.40 -19.98 -7.04
CA THR A 207 18.42 -20.78 -7.73
C THR A 207 17.80 -21.42 -8.97
N TRP A 208 18.60 -22.10 -9.79
CA TRP A 208 18.08 -22.83 -10.94
C TRP A 208 17.19 -24.02 -10.56
N GLN A 209 17.27 -24.48 -9.31
CA GLN A 209 16.42 -25.53 -8.75
C GLN A 209 15.07 -25.00 -8.23
N SER A 210 14.88 -23.67 -8.16
CA SER A 210 13.61 -23.08 -7.76
C SER A 210 12.50 -23.38 -8.78
N PRO A 211 11.22 -23.38 -8.37
CA PRO A 211 10.11 -23.64 -9.28
C PRO A 211 10.14 -22.75 -10.54
N CYS A 212 9.81 -23.32 -11.69
CA CYS A 212 9.82 -22.56 -12.95
C CYS A 212 8.87 -21.36 -12.91
N GLU A 213 7.77 -21.45 -12.15
CA GLU A 213 6.80 -20.36 -11.99
C GLU A 213 7.43 -19.10 -11.38
N ILE A 214 8.22 -19.23 -10.29
CA ILE A 214 8.86 -18.08 -9.66
C ILE A 214 9.96 -17.49 -10.55
N LEU A 215 10.70 -18.34 -11.27
CA LEU A 215 11.70 -17.91 -12.25
C LEU A 215 11.08 -17.12 -13.40
N GLN A 216 9.93 -17.57 -13.91
CA GLN A 216 9.17 -16.86 -14.94
C GLN A 216 8.72 -15.48 -14.45
N LYS A 217 8.15 -15.40 -13.23
CA LYS A 217 7.74 -14.12 -12.62
C LYS A 217 8.91 -13.17 -12.43
N ILE A 218 10.05 -13.65 -11.94
CA ILE A 218 11.27 -12.84 -11.81
C ILE A 218 11.70 -12.29 -13.17
N SER A 219 11.65 -13.12 -14.22
CA SER A 219 11.98 -12.68 -15.58
C SER A 219 11.00 -11.62 -16.11
N GLN A 220 9.72 -11.71 -15.77
CA GLN A 220 8.67 -10.79 -16.22
C GLN A 220 8.71 -9.45 -15.46
N TYR A 221 9.04 -9.49 -14.17
CA TYR A 221 9.01 -8.33 -13.28
C TYR A 221 10.35 -7.58 -13.19
N GLU A 222 11.38 -8.03 -13.91
CA GLU A 222 12.69 -7.38 -13.93
C GLU A 222 12.61 -6.02 -14.63
N ALA A 223 12.65 -4.94 -13.85
CA ALA A 223 12.45 -3.58 -14.33
C ALA A 223 13.75 -2.85 -14.69
N VAL A 224 14.89 -3.25 -14.10
CA VAL A 224 16.18 -2.56 -14.27
C VAL A 224 16.90 -3.07 -15.52
N HIS A 225 17.04 -4.40 -15.65
CA HIS A 225 17.74 -5.01 -16.78
C HIS A 225 16.97 -6.20 -17.35
N PRO A 226 16.09 -5.98 -18.36
CA PRO A 226 15.24 -7.02 -18.92
C PRO A 226 16.00 -8.31 -19.25
N VAL A 227 15.45 -9.43 -18.80
CA VAL A 227 16.02 -10.76 -19.05
C VAL A 227 15.83 -11.10 -20.52
N ARG A 228 16.92 -11.47 -21.21
CA ARG A 228 16.89 -11.65 -22.68
C ARG A 228 16.30 -12.99 -23.10
N ASN A 229 16.64 -14.06 -22.39
CA ASN A 229 16.23 -15.43 -22.66
C ASN A 229 16.46 -16.32 -21.43
N TRP A 230 16.03 -17.58 -21.48
CA TRP A 230 16.17 -18.50 -20.34
C TRP A 230 17.64 -18.78 -19.95
N THR A 231 18.58 -18.75 -20.90
CA THR A 231 20.01 -18.92 -20.59
C THR A 231 20.56 -17.74 -19.78
N ASP A 232 20.05 -16.53 -20.02
CA ASP A 232 20.36 -15.33 -19.24
C ASP A 232 19.86 -15.48 -17.81
N LEU A 233 18.60 -15.94 -17.64
CA LEU A 233 18.06 -16.22 -16.32
C LEU A 233 18.88 -17.28 -15.57
N LYS A 234 19.26 -18.37 -16.25
CA LYS A 234 20.11 -19.43 -15.67
C LYS A 234 21.44 -18.88 -15.17
N ARG A 235 22.07 -17.97 -15.92
CA ARG A 235 23.31 -17.29 -15.50
C ARG A 235 23.08 -16.41 -14.26
N ARG A 236 22.00 -15.63 -14.23
CA ARG A 236 21.69 -14.70 -13.11
C ARG A 236 21.39 -15.40 -11.78
N VAL A 237 21.05 -16.69 -11.80
CA VAL A 237 20.83 -17.51 -10.60
C VAL A 237 21.89 -18.60 -10.41
N GLY A 238 22.96 -18.55 -11.22
CA GLY A 238 24.03 -19.54 -11.28
C GLY A 238 25.28 -19.13 -10.48
N PRO A 239 26.46 -19.71 -10.81
CA PRO A 239 27.73 -19.40 -10.15
C PRO A 239 28.08 -17.90 -10.19
N TYR A 240 28.72 -17.40 -9.14
CA TYR A 240 29.09 -16.00 -8.92
C TYR A 240 27.91 -15.01 -8.94
N ARG A 241 26.68 -15.52 -8.89
CA ARG A 241 25.45 -14.73 -8.88
C ARG A 241 24.56 -15.21 -7.76
N ARG A 242 23.94 -14.27 -7.05
CA ARG A 242 22.95 -14.58 -6.00
C ARG A 242 21.70 -13.79 -6.30
N CYS A 243 20.57 -14.48 -6.36
CA CYS A 243 19.26 -13.87 -6.50
C CYS A 243 18.50 -14.13 -5.21
N TYR A 244 17.97 -13.08 -4.60
CA TYR A 244 17.15 -13.16 -3.41
C TYR A 244 15.79 -12.52 -3.67
N ALA A 245 14.74 -13.08 -3.09
CA ALA A 245 13.42 -12.51 -3.14
C ALA A 245 12.80 -12.45 -1.74
N PHE A 246 12.05 -11.39 -1.46
CA PHE A 246 11.07 -11.43 -0.38
C PHE A 246 9.78 -12.08 -0.85
N THR A 247 9.32 -13.07 -0.11
CA THR A 247 8.02 -13.73 -0.28
C THR A 247 7.16 -13.52 0.96
N HIS A 248 5.85 -13.70 0.82
CA HIS A 248 4.90 -13.57 1.92
C HIS A 248 3.92 -14.74 1.91
N ALA A 249 3.58 -15.27 3.09
CA ALA A 249 2.76 -16.47 3.21
C ALA A 249 1.34 -16.31 2.62
N ALA A 250 0.76 -15.10 2.70
CA ALA A 250 -0.55 -14.80 2.10
C ALA A 250 -0.50 -14.53 0.58
N MET A 251 0.69 -14.52 -0.03
CA MET A 251 0.90 -14.39 -1.47
C MET A 251 1.93 -15.44 -1.93
N PRO A 252 1.60 -16.73 -1.83
CA PRO A 252 2.53 -17.81 -2.17
C PRO A 252 2.91 -17.74 -3.66
N GLY A 253 4.19 -17.99 -3.96
CA GLY A 253 4.70 -17.97 -5.33
C GLY A 253 4.81 -16.58 -5.98
N GLU A 254 4.51 -15.50 -5.26
CA GLU A 254 4.72 -14.13 -5.72
C GLU A 254 5.98 -13.53 -5.06
N PRO A 255 7.07 -13.31 -5.82
CA PRO A 255 8.20 -12.55 -5.31
C PRO A 255 7.77 -11.09 -5.19
N LEU A 256 7.96 -10.43 -4.05
CA LEU A 256 7.53 -9.04 -3.80
C LEU A 256 8.60 -8.02 -4.19
N VAL A 257 9.84 -8.33 -3.80
CA VAL A 257 11.04 -7.57 -4.17
C VAL A 257 12.12 -8.57 -4.51
N VAL A 258 12.76 -8.37 -5.65
CA VAL A 258 13.84 -9.21 -6.16
C VAL A 258 15.14 -8.42 -6.13
N LEU A 259 16.19 -9.04 -5.60
CA LEU A 259 17.53 -8.49 -5.51
C LEU A 259 18.51 -9.42 -6.22
N HIS A 260 19.17 -8.88 -7.24
CA HIS A 260 20.26 -9.57 -7.91
C HIS A 260 21.62 -9.04 -7.43
N VAL A 261 22.51 -9.98 -7.12
CA VAL A 261 23.84 -9.73 -6.58
C VAL A 261 24.88 -10.44 -7.45
N ALA A 262 25.94 -9.73 -7.81
CA ALA A 262 27.13 -10.31 -8.40
C ALA A 262 28.23 -10.41 -7.35
N LEU A 263 28.87 -11.57 -7.29
CA LEU A 263 30.03 -11.83 -6.43
C LEU A 263 31.29 -11.64 -7.26
N THR A 264 32.16 -10.73 -6.84
CA THR A 264 33.34 -10.31 -7.62
C THR A 264 34.57 -10.17 -6.72
N GLU A 265 35.76 -10.19 -7.34
CA GLU A 265 37.03 -9.85 -6.67
C GLU A 265 37.07 -8.35 -6.32
N ASP A 266 36.74 -7.49 -7.29
CA ASP A 266 36.78 -6.04 -7.11
C ASP A 266 35.40 -5.39 -7.24
N ILE A 267 35.24 -4.18 -6.71
CA ILE A 267 34.03 -3.37 -6.92
C ILE A 267 33.99 -2.96 -8.40
N SER A 268 33.15 -3.62 -9.20
CA SER A 268 32.96 -3.30 -10.61
C SER A 268 32.48 -1.87 -10.81
N ASP A 269 32.97 -1.26 -11.88
CA ASP A 269 32.62 0.08 -12.37
C ASP A 269 31.65 0.06 -13.56
N ASN A 270 31.42 -1.11 -14.14
CA ASN A 270 30.65 -1.30 -15.36
C ASN A 270 29.57 -2.38 -15.19
N ILE A 271 28.32 -2.08 -15.56
CA ILE A 271 27.21 -3.04 -15.48
C ILE A 271 27.23 -4.05 -16.62
N GLN A 272 27.71 -3.66 -17.80
CA GLN A 272 27.80 -4.54 -18.95
C GLN A 272 28.83 -5.65 -18.73
N SER A 273 29.88 -5.43 -17.93
CA SER A 273 30.77 -6.53 -17.53
C SER A 273 30.00 -7.55 -16.70
N ILE A 274 29.23 -7.12 -15.68
CA ILE A 274 28.45 -8.04 -14.82
C ILE A 274 27.40 -8.84 -15.60
N VAL A 275 26.66 -8.21 -16.51
CA VAL A 275 25.53 -8.86 -17.22
C VAL A 275 26.01 -9.70 -18.42
N ARG A 276 27.11 -9.31 -19.08
CA ARG A 276 27.64 -10.02 -20.27
C ARG A 276 28.77 -10.96 -19.95
N GLU A 277 29.31 -10.95 -18.74
CA GLU A 277 30.32 -11.90 -18.31
C GLU A 277 29.74 -13.31 -18.37
N PHE A 278 30.24 -14.07 -19.33
CA PHE A 278 29.98 -15.49 -19.47
C PHE A 278 30.92 -16.22 -18.52
N ALA A 279 30.67 -16.13 -17.21
CA ALA A 279 31.18 -17.16 -16.32
C ALA A 279 30.71 -18.49 -16.90
N THR A 280 31.64 -19.36 -17.27
CA THR A 280 31.34 -20.70 -17.78
C THR A 280 30.35 -21.33 -16.82
N LEU A 281 29.18 -21.72 -17.33
CA LEU A 281 28.07 -22.25 -16.52
C LEU A 281 28.45 -23.45 -15.65
N ASP A 282 29.62 -24.05 -15.93
CA ASP A 282 30.16 -25.27 -15.35
C ASP A 282 31.42 -25.07 -14.49
N SER A 283 31.85 -23.83 -14.20
CA SER A 283 32.98 -23.59 -13.28
C SER A 283 32.50 -23.51 -11.83
N ASP A 284 33.10 -24.32 -10.96
CA ASP A 284 32.91 -24.24 -9.51
C ASP A 284 33.30 -22.86 -8.96
N GLU A 285 32.52 -22.36 -7.99
CA GLU A 285 32.78 -21.07 -7.35
C GLU A 285 34.02 -21.14 -6.44
N ASP A 286 35.06 -20.38 -6.76
CA ASP A 286 36.21 -20.17 -5.86
C ASP A 286 35.89 -19.09 -4.82
N VAL A 287 35.59 -19.52 -3.61
CA VAL A 287 35.21 -18.64 -2.49
C VAL A 287 36.33 -17.68 -2.10
N ASN A 288 37.61 -18.07 -2.29
CA ASN A 288 38.75 -17.23 -1.87
C ASN A 288 38.95 -15.99 -2.76
N LYS A 289 38.34 -15.99 -3.94
CA LYS A 289 38.36 -14.85 -4.87
C LYS A 289 37.22 -13.87 -4.60
N ILE A 290 36.22 -14.24 -3.81
CA ILE A 290 35.04 -13.38 -3.61
C ILE A 290 35.32 -12.39 -2.48
N ASN A 291 35.61 -11.14 -2.83
CA ASN A 291 35.86 -10.06 -1.87
C ASN A 291 34.76 -8.99 -1.85
N SER A 292 33.94 -8.90 -2.90
CA SER A 292 32.92 -7.88 -3.09
C SER A 292 31.57 -8.49 -3.49
N ALA A 293 30.49 -7.89 -2.99
CA ALA A 293 29.12 -8.19 -3.39
C ALA A 293 28.45 -6.94 -3.97
N ILE A 294 28.05 -7.01 -5.24
CA ILE A 294 27.51 -5.88 -6.00
C ILE A 294 26.02 -6.09 -6.22
N PHE A 295 25.21 -5.22 -5.61
CA PHE A 295 23.77 -5.15 -5.84
C PHE A 295 23.51 -4.40 -7.15
N TYR A 296 23.21 -5.13 -8.23
CA TYR A 296 23.11 -4.54 -9.57
C TYR A 296 21.67 -4.42 -10.09
N SER A 297 20.71 -5.07 -9.43
CA SER A 297 19.29 -4.89 -9.74
C SER A 297 18.45 -5.09 -8.48
N ILE A 298 17.54 -4.15 -8.22
CA ILE A 298 16.51 -4.22 -7.18
C ILE A 298 15.18 -3.89 -7.83
N SER A 299 14.32 -4.90 -7.97
CA SER A 299 13.03 -4.75 -8.65
C SER A 299 11.89 -4.97 -7.66
N SER A 300 11.02 -3.97 -7.50
CA SER A 300 9.72 -4.13 -6.81
C SER A 300 8.71 -4.66 -7.83
N THR A 301 8.17 -5.84 -7.59
CA THR A 301 7.36 -6.56 -8.58
C THR A 301 5.88 -6.13 -8.54
N GLN A 302 5.38 -5.79 -7.36
CA GLN A 302 3.98 -5.46 -7.13
C GLN A 302 3.79 -3.94 -7.09
N ALA A 303 3.19 -3.37 -8.14
CA ALA A 303 2.90 -1.94 -8.21
C ALA A 303 2.01 -1.45 -7.05
N GLY A 304 1.07 -2.29 -6.61
CA GLY A 304 0.21 -2.02 -5.46
C GLY A 304 0.93 -1.92 -4.12
N LEU A 305 2.20 -2.33 -4.01
CA LEU A 305 3.02 -2.16 -2.81
C LEU A 305 3.92 -0.92 -2.87
N GLN A 306 3.77 -0.07 -3.90
CA GLN A 306 4.54 1.17 -3.99
C GLN A 306 4.42 2.02 -2.71
N GLY A 307 5.57 2.44 -2.17
CA GLY A 307 5.63 3.22 -0.93
C GLY A 307 5.43 2.41 0.35
N VAL A 308 5.45 1.08 0.29
CA VAL A 308 5.70 0.18 1.43
C VAL A 308 7.20 -0.14 1.45
N GLU A 309 7.87 0.07 2.59
CA GLU A 309 9.34 0.00 2.69
C GLU A 309 9.89 -1.44 2.73
N LEU A 310 9.93 -2.09 1.55
CA LEU A 310 10.43 -3.46 1.42
C LEU A 310 11.92 -3.52 1.03
N GLY A 311 12.36 -2.64 0.13
CA GLY A 311 13.71 -2.70 -0.47
C GLY A 311 14.85 -2.48 0.51
N ASN A 312 14.77 -1.44 1.35
CA ASN A 312 15.83 -1.10 2.31
C ASN A 312 16.10 -2.25 3.30
N VAL A 313 15.04 -2.96 3.68
CA VAL A 313 15.11 -4.08 4.61
C VAL A 313 15.72 -5.31 3.93
N LEU A 314 15.38 -5.54 2.65
CA LEU A 314 15.92 -6.63 1.86
C LEU A 314 17.44 -6.54 1.80
N ILE A 315 17.96 -5.37 1.47
CA ILE A 315 19.41 -5.12 1.36
C ILE A 315 20.09 -5.42 2.70
N LYS A 316 19.57 -4.87 3.81
CA LYS A 316 20.13 -5.11 5.14
C LYS A 316 20.19 -6.60 5.48
N ARG A 317 19.12 -7.36 5.21
CA ARG A 317 19.11 -8.81 5.47
C ARG A 317 20.09 -9.57 4.58
N VAL A 318 20.17 -9.22 3.29
CA VAL A 318 21.09 -9.90 2.36
C VAL A 318 22.55 -9.59 2.68
N VAL A 319 22.89 -8.36 3.06
CA VAL A 319 24.24 -8.00 3.54
C VAL A 319 24.61 -8.85 4.77
N CYS A 320 23.71 -8.97 5.74
CA CYS A 320 23.94 -9.82 6.92
C CYS A 320 24.12 -11.30 6.53
N LEU A 321 23.32 -11.82 5.59
CA LEU A 321 23.39 -13.21 5.14
C LEU A 321 24.69 -13.52 4.40
N LEU A 322 25.16 -12.60 3.57
CA LEU A 322 26.41 -12.76 2.83
C LEU A 322 27.65 -12.55 3.71
N GLY A 323 27.52 -12.05 4.94
CA GLY A 323 28.65 -11.80 5.84
C GLY A 323 29.60 -10.70 5.35
N VAL A 324 29.11 -9.81 4.49
CA VAL A 324 29.94 -8.86 3.74
C VAL A 324 30.36 -7.67 4.60
N GLN A 325 31.67 -7.43 4.73
CA GLN A 325 32.25 -6.28 5.46
C GLN A 325 32.31 -4.99 4.61
N ARG A 326 32.18 -5.07 3.27
CA ARG A 326 32.22 -3.93 2.33
C ARG A 326 31.16 -4.07 1.23
N TYR A 327 30.20 -3.15 1.15
CA TYR A 327 29.18 -3.12 0.09
C TYR A 327 29.07 -1.71 -0.53
N SER A 328 28.67 -1.64 -1.80
CA SER A 328 28.50 -0.40 -2.56
C SER A 328 27.16 -0.40 -3.32
N TYR A 329 26.52 0.77 -3.39
CA TYR A 329 25.27 0.98 -4.12
C TYR A 329 25.57 1.57 -5.50
N ARG A 330 25.03 0.98 -6.57
CA ARG A 330 24.93 1.64 -7.88
C ARG A 330 23.55 1.39 -8.46
N TYR A 331 22.87 2.50 -8.81
CA TYR A 331 21.54 2.52 -9.41
C TYR A 331 21.61 2.46 -10.93
#